data_AF-B0DRR8-F1
#
_entry.id   AF-B0DRR8-F1
#
_cell.length_a   1.000
_cell.length_b   1.000
_cell.length_c   1.000
_cell.angle_alpha   90.00
_cell.angle_beta   90.00
_cell.angle_gamma   90.00
#
_symmetry.space_group_name_H-M   'P 1'
#
loop_
_entity.id
_entity.type
_entity.pdbx_description
1 polymer ?
#
loop_
_entity_poly.entity_id
_entity_poly.type
_entity_poly.pdbx_seq_one_letter_code
_entity_poly.pdbx_strand_id
1 'polypeptide(L)'
;MTDQALVLAREEAAQAALGQLPRHKVSLSSFLLIGFDLEDSQYLLRRKASKAKGLRMSKQLTDLQNKRNVLYCLIQNWRKVQLFYIPHVSSLLLQAQPPEATTTSSSTPLPSEALAENLPLFLPSSLPPCICALPELKGICSLELQLH
;
A
#
# COMPACT_ATOMS: atom_id res chain seq x y z
N MET A 1 16.81 -2.23 9.65
CA MET A 1 17.09 -1.39 8.48
C MET A 1 18.09 -2.16 7.65
N THR A 2 17.59 -2.83 6.61
CA THR A 2 18.31 -3.85 5.82
C THR A 2 19.25 -3.20 4.80
N ASP A 3 20.39 -3.83 4.56
CA ASP A 3 21.50 -3.37 3.70
C ASP A 3 21.05 -3.05 2.26
N GLN A 4 19.98 -3.69 1.78
CA GLN A 4 19.39 -3.50 0.45
C GLN A 4 18.86 -2.08 0.21
N ALA A 5 18.28 -1.41 1.20
CA ALA A 5 17.81 -0.02 1.03
C ALA A 5 18.98 0.94 0.74
N LEU A 6 20.16 0.63 1.28
CA LEU A 6 21.36 1.44 1.11
C LEU A 6 21.98 1.23 -0.26
N VAL A 7 22.06 -0.02 -0.72
CA VAL A 7 22.49 -0.35 -2.10
C VAL A 7 21.62 0.37 -3.12
N LEU A 8 20.32 0.37 -2.88
CA LEU A 8 19.37 0.91 -3.83
C LEU A 8 19.33 2.44 -3.84
N ALA A 9 19.54 3.08 -2.68
CA ALA A 9 19.79 4.52 -2.61
C ALA A 9 21.05 4.94 -3.38
N ARG A 10 22.08 4.09 -3.44
CA ARG A 10 23.28 4.34 -4.25
C ARG A 10 23.01 4.17 -5.74
N GLU A 11 22.27 3.14 -6.14
CA GLU A 11 21.85 2.92 -7.53
C GLU A 11 21.01 4.10 -8.02
N GLU A 12 20.06 4.58 -7.21
CA GLU A 12 19.22 5.74 -7.53
C GLU A 12 20.03 7.04 -7.59
N ALA A 13 21.00 7.23 -6.70
CA ALA A 13 21.91 8.38 -6.78
C ALA A 13 22.76 8.35 -8.06
N ALA A 14 23.17 7.16 -8.52
CA ALA A 14 23.91 6.99 -9.77
C ALA A 14 23.02 7.28 -11.00
N GLN A 15 21.77 6.80 -11.02
CA GLN A 15 20.81 7.10 -12.09
C GLN A 15 20.43 8.60 -12.12
N ALA A 16 20.31 9.23 -10.96
CA ALA A 16 20.10 10.68 -10.85
C ALA A 16 21.30 11.48 -11.37
N ALA A 17 22.53 11.04 -11.08
CA ALA A 17 23.75 11.65 -11.62
C ALA A 17 23.87 11.51 -13.15
N LEU A 18 23.30 10.45 -13.73
CA LEU A 18 23.19 10.25 -15.18
C LEU A 18 22.03 11.05 -15.83
N GLY A 19 21.31 11.87 -15.06
CA GLY A 19 20.16 12.65 -15.55
C GLY A 19 18.89 11.83 -15.78
N GLN A 20 18.90 10.54 -15.42
CA GLN A 20 17.71 9.68 -15.41
C GLN A 20 16.97 9.85 -14.09
N LEU A 21 16.42 11.04 -13.85
CA LEU A 21 15.55 11.24 -12.70
C LEU A 21 14.25 10.45 -12.90
N PRO A 22 13.78 9.71 -11.87
CA PRO A 22 12.41 9.22 -11.87
C PRO A 22 11.47 10.41 -12.10
N ARG A 23 10.47 10.24 -12.99
CA ARG A 23 9.46 11.28 -13.27
C ARG A 23 8.66 11.72 -12.03
N HIS A 24 8.82 11.04 -10.90
CA HIS A 24 8.14 11.28 -9.63
C HIS A 24 9.15 11.32 -8.46
N LYS A 25 8.80 12.01 -7.37
CA LYS A 25 9.64 12.16 -6.16
C LYS A 25 9.95 10.83 -5.43
N VAL A 26 9.31 9.75 -5.84
CA VAL A 26 9.45 8.40 -5.28
C VAL A 26 9.85 7.49 -6.43
N SER A 27 10.95 6.76 -6.30
CA SER A 27 11.37 5.77 -7.28
C SER A 27 10.44 4.55 -7.27
N LEU A 28 10.50 3.75 -8.34
CA LEU A 28 9.72 2.51 -8.43
C LEU A 28 10.10 1.51 -7.32
N SER A 29 11.38 1.40 -7.02
CA SER A 29 11.88 0.53 -5.95
C SER A 29 11.44 0.99 -4.57
N SER A 30 11.50 2.31 -4.29
CA SER A 30 10.97 2.88 -3.05
C SER A 30 9.46 2.64 -2.94
N PHE A 31 8.72 2.75 -4.04
CA PHE A 31 7.29 2.43 -4.08
C PHE A 31 7.01 0.97 -3.67
N LEU A 32 7.80 0.01 -4.18
CA LEU A 32 7.67 -1.41 -3.82
C LEU A 32 8.03 -1.67 -2.36
N LEU A 33 9.16 -1.14 -1.88
CA LEU A 33 9.58 -1.27 -0.48
C LEU A 33 8.53 -0.71 0.49
N ILE A 34 7.97 0.47 0.20
CA ILE A 34 6.88 1.04 0.99
C ILE A 34 5.65 0.12 0.96
N GLY A 35 5.36 -0.52 -0.17
CA GLY A 35 4.29 -1.50 -0.29
C GLY A 35 4.47 -2.70 0.65
N PHE A 36 5.67 -3.27 0.71
CA PHE A 36 6.01 -4.36 1.63
C PHE A 36 5.91 -3.92 3.10
N ASP A 37 6.43 -2.75 3.45
CA ASP A 37 6.31 -2.19 4.80
C ASP A 37 4.85 -2.00 5.24
N LEU A 38 3.97 -1.65 4.29
CA LEU A 38 2.53 -1.54 4.53
C LEU A 38 1.90 -2.92 4.77
N GLU A 39 2.25 -3.96 4.01
CA GLU A 39 1.77 -5.33 4.24
C GLU A 39 2.18 -5.85 5.62
N ASP A 40 3.44 -5.64 6.01
CA ASP A 40 3.95 -5.97 7.33
C ASP A 40 3.19 -5.22 8.43
N SER A 41 2.95 -3.92 8.22
CA SER A 41 2.16 -3.09 9.14
C SER A 41 0.72 -3.60 9.28
N GLN A 42 0.08 -3.99 8.18
CA GLN A 42 -1.24 -4.61 8.18
C GLN A 42 -1.25 -5.94 8.93
N TYR A 43 -0.24 -6.79 8.73
CA TYR A 43 -0.11 -8.06 9.43
C TYR A 43 0.06 -7.88 10.95
N LEU A 44 0.98 -7.01 11.37
CA LEU A 44 1.20 -6.68 12.78
C LEU A 44 -0.05 -6.11 13.44
N LEU A 45 -0.78 -5.24 12.74
CA LEU A 45 -2.00 -4.64 13.25
C LEU A 45 -3.14 -5.68 13.36
N ARG A 46 -3.31 -6.57 12.37
CA ARG A 46 -4.25 -7.72 12.44
C ARG A 46 -3.95 -8.60 13.64
N ARG A 47 -2.69 -8.93 13.88
CA ARG A 47 -2.27 -9.75 15.04
C ARG A 47 -2.56 -9.04 16.36
N LYS A 48 -2.28 -7.74 16.45
CA LYS A 48 -2.56 -6.93 17.64
C LYS A 48 -4.06 -6.76 17.89
N ALA A 49 -4.87 -6.60 16.85
CA ALA A 49 -6.32 -6.54 16.93
C ALA A 49 -6.91 -7.87 17.40
N SER A 50 -6.40 -8.99 16.89
CA SER A 50 -6.87 -10.33 17.28
C SER A 50 -6.58 -10.66 18.74
N LYS A 51 -5.36 -10.36 19.22
CA LYS A 51 -4.96 -10.56 20.64
C LYS A 51 -5.77 -9.74 21.64
N ALA A 52 -6.49 -8.74 21.16
CA ALA A 52 -7.16 -7.77 21.99
C ALA A 52 -8.66 -7.94 22.14
N LYS A 53 -9.25 -8.88 21.41
CA LYS A 53 -10.66 -9.22 21.54
C LYS A 53 -11.03 -9.74 22.94
N GLY A 54 -10.04 -10.13 23.76
CA GLY A 54 -10.27 -10.75 25.06
C GLY A 54 -10.25 -9.82 26.28
N LEU A 55 -9.45 -8.74 26.31
CA LEU A 55 -9.27 -7.89 27.49
C LEU A 55 -8.58 -6.58 27.08
N ARG A 56 -9.30 -5.45 26.95
CA ARG A 56 -8.65 -4.15 26.67
C ARG A 56 -9.15 -3.02 27.55
N MET A 57 -8.19 -2.31 28.13
CA MET A 57 -8.39 -0.99 28.72
C MET A 57 -8.64 0.05 27.62
N SER A 58 -9.48 1.05 27.88
CA SER A 58 -9.84 2.14 26.96
C SER A 58 -8.64 2.75 26.21
N LYS A 59 -7.52 3.00 26.90
CA LYS A 59 -6.27 3.54 26.31
C LYS A 59 -5.69 2.66 25.20
N GLN A 60 -5.78 1.33 25.30
CA GLN A 60 -5.28 0.42 24.28
C GLN A 60 -6.18 0.36 23.04
N LEU A 61 -7.48 0.63 23.21
CA LEU A 61 -8.41 0.74 22.11
C LEU A 61 -8.13 2.01 21.30
N THR A 62 -7.89 3.14 21.97
CA THR A 62 -7.51 4.41 21.34
C THR A 62 -6.17 4.30 20.59
N ASP A 63 -5.14 3.69 21.20
CA ASP A 63 -3.85 3.47 20.51
C ASP A 63 -4.01 2.62 19.24
N LEU A 64 -4.83 1.58 19.30
CA LEU A 64 -5.07 0.75 18.11
C LEU A 64 -5.82 1.54 17.03
N GLN A 65 -6.82 2.33 17.41
CA GLN A 65 -7.56 3.15 16.44
C GLN A 65 -6.66 4.21 15.79
N ASN A 66 -5.78 4.85 16.55
CA ASN A 66 -4.80 5.79 16.01
C ASN A 66 -3.87 5.11 15.00
N LYS A 67 -3.40 3.89 15.29
CA LYS A 67 -2.58 3.10 14.36
C LYS A 67 -3.32 2.74 13.08
N ARG A 68 -4.61 2.41 13.17
CA ARG A 68 -5.47 2.20 11.99
C ARG A 68 -5.57 3.45 11.13
N ASN A 69 -5.81 4.61 11.75
CA ASN A 69 -5.95 5.87 11.03
C ASN A 69 -4.64 6.27 10.30
N VAL A 70 -3.49 6.12 10.98
CA VAL A 70 -2.18 6.38 10.36
C VAL A 70 -1.95 5.44 9.19
N LEU A 71 -2.18 4.13 9.38
CA LEU A 71 -2.01 3.13 8.32
C LEU A 71 -2.92 3.42 7.12
N TYR A 72 -4.18 3.80 7.38
CA TYR A 72 -5.11 4.19 6.33
C TYR A 72 -4.57 5.35 5.51
N CYS A 73 -4.11 6.43 6.15
CA CYS A 73 -3.54 7.59 5.45
C CYS A 73 -2.32 7.20 4.60
N LEU A 74 -1.45 6.32 5.10
CA LEU A 74 -0.30 5.84 4.34
C LEU A 74 -0.72 5.02 3.11
N ILE A 75 -1.68 4.11 3.27
CA ILE A 75 -2.23 3.32 2.16
C ILE A 75 -2.86 4.24 1.10
N GLN A 76 -3.64 5.25 1.50
CA GLN A 76 -4.24 6.20 0.55
C GLN A 76 -3.19 7.00 -0.22
N ASN A 77 -2.11 7.44 0.44
CA ASN A 77 -1.03 8.14 -0.24
C ASN A 77 -0.23 7.22 -1.17
N TRP A 78 0.04 5.99 -0.75
CA TRP A 78 0.70 4.99 -1.58
C TRP A 78 -0.13 4.63 -2.82
N ARG A 79 -1.45 4.52 -2.70
CA ARG A 79 -2.37 4.28 -3.83
C ARG A 79 -2.32 5.37 -4.90
N LYS A 80 -2.12 6.64 -4.53
CA LYS A 80 -1.95 7.73 -5.50
C LYS A 80 -0.72 7.51 -6.38
N VAL A 81 0.37 7.00 -5.80
CA VAL A 81 1.59 6.63 -6.51
C VAL A 81 1.39 5.34 -7.31
N GLN A 82 0.64 4.38 -6.76
CA GLN A 82 0.31 3.12 -7.43
C GLN A 82 -0.44 3.36 -8.75
N LEU A 83 -1.39 4.29 -8.80
CA LEU A 83 -2.13 4.60 -10.02
C LEU A 83 -1.26 5.15 -11.15
N PHE A 84 -0.08 5.70 -10.83
CA PHE A 84 0.88 6.17 -11.82
C PHE A 84 1.68 5.02 -12.42
N TYR A 85 2.17 4.10 -11.58
CA TYR A 85 2.98 2.97 -12.02
C TYR A 85 2.16 1.79 -12.54
N ILE A 86 0.95 1.60 -12.01
CA ILE A 86 0.07 0.46 -12.29
C ILE A 86 -1.37 0.99 -12.50
N PRO A 87 -1.64 1.74 -13.59
CA PRO A 87 -2.94 2.39 -13.81
C PRO A 87 -4.11 1.39 -13.88
N HIS A 88 -3.84 0.17 -14.34
CA HIS A 88 -4.80 -0.94 -14.44
C HIS A 88 -5.44 -1.33 -13.08
N VAL A 89 -4.78 -0.99 -11.96
CA VAL A 89 -5.30 -1.25 -10.60
C VAL A 89 -6.50 -0.38 -10.25
N SER A 90 -6.70 0.75 -10.95
CA SER A 90 -7.88 1.62 -10.74
C SER A 90 -9.19 0.83 -10.79
N SER A 91 -9.36 -0.03 -11.79
CA SER A 91 -10.57 -0.84 -11.98
C SER A 91 -10.74 -1.87 -10.87
N LEU A 92 -9.65 -2.46 -10.37
CA LEU A 92 -9.68 -3.39 -9.24
C LEU A 92 -10.04 -2.69 -7.92
N LEU A 93 -9.53 -1.47 -7.71
CA LEU A 93 -9.86 -0.64 -6.55
C LEU A 93 -11.33 -0.25 -6.53
N LEU A 94 -11.90 0.11 -7.69
CA LEU A 94 -13.32 0.41 -7.87
C LEU A 94 -14.21 -0.80 -7.58
N GLN A 95 -13.81 -1.99 -8.00
CA GLN A 95 -14.54 -3.24 -7.72
C GLN A 95 -14.41 -3.70 -6.26
N ALA A 96 -13.27 -3.41 -5.62
CA ALA A 96 -13.04 -3.75 -4.21
C ALA A 96 -13.75 -2.78 -3.25
N GLN A 97 -14.25 -1.65 -3.73
CA GLN A 97 -15.09 -0.77 -2.93
C GLN A 97 -16.50 -1.37 -2.84
N PRO A 98 -17.08 -1.52 -1.63
CA PRO A 98 -18.47 -1.93 -1.50
C PRO A 98 -19.38 -0.97 -2.31
N PRO A 99 -20.46 -1.46 -2.94
CA PRO A 99 -21.41 -0.59 -3.62
C PRO A 99 -21.94 0.43 -2.61
N GLU A 100 -21.61 1.71 -2.81
CA GLU A 100 -22.10 2.83 -2.02
C GLU A 100 -23.64 2.80 -2.09
N ALA A 101 -24.27 2.51 -0.96
CA ALA A 101 -25.71 2.64 -0.82
C ALA A 101 -26.10 4.10 -1.07
N THR A 102 -26.76 4.32 -2.19
CA THR A 102 -27.31 5.61 -2.58
C THR A 102 -28.43 5.99 -1.62
N THR A 103 -28.18 6.73 -0.52
CA THR A 103 -29.22 7.58 0.06
C THR A 103 -28.63 8.71 0.92
N THR A 104 -28.88 9.94 0.46
CA THR A 104 -29.01 11.19 1.21
C THR A 104 -29.14 11.01 2.72
N SER A 105 -28.17 11.52 3.50
CA SER A 105 -28.38 12.26 4.76
C SER A 105 -27.03 12.67 5.36
N SER A 106 -26.96 13.92 5.80
CA SER A 106 -25.84 14.54 6.51
C SER A 106 -25.32 13.69 7.68
N SER A 107 -24.22 12.98 7.45
CA SER A 107 -23.25 12.61 8.47
C SER A 107 -22.00 12.16 7.74
N THR A 108 -20.85 12.62 8.23
CA THR A 108 -19.50 12.30 7.76
C THR A 108 -19.42 10.87 7.25
N PRO A 109 -18.95 10.60 6.01
CA PRO A 109 -18.88 9.23 5.53
C PRO A 109 -17.89 8.47 6.42
N LEU A 110 -18.41 7.61 7.30
CA LEU A 110 -17.60 6.55 7.87
C LEU A 110 -17.17 5.70 6.67
N PRO A 111 -15.86 5.52 6.42
CA PRO A 111 -15.44 4.55 5.43
C PRO A 111 -16.06 3.22 5.86
N SER A 112 -16.76 2.59 4.93
CA SER A 112 -17.26 1.22 5.05
C SER A 112 -16.26 0.38 5.85
N GLU A 113 -16.74 -0.48 6.76
CA GLU A 113 -16.02 -1.20 7.84
C GLU A 113 -14.77 -2.04 7.45
N ALA A 114 -14.20 -1.84 6.26
CA ALA A 114 -12.88 -2.28 5.87
C ALA A 114 -11.81 -1.60 6.74
N LEU A 115 -11.47 -2.26 7.84
CA LEU A 115 -10.34 -1.90 8.69
C LEU A 115 -9.07 -1.72 7.85
N ALA A 116 -8.24 -0.73 8.18
CA ALA A 116 -7.02 -0.40 7.43
C ALA A 116 -6.09 -1.61 7.25
N GLU A 117 -6.09 -2.53 8.23
CA GLU A 117 -5.33 -3.77 8.21
C GLU A 117 -5.86 -4.86 7.25
N ASN A 118 -7.03 -4.68 6.66
CA ASN A 118 -7.67 -5.59 5.71
C ASN A 118 -7.83 -5.00 4.31
N LEU A 119 -7.35 -3.77 4.08
CA LEU A 119 -7.44 -3.16 2.77
C LEU A 119 -6.53 -3.90 1.78
N PRO A 120 -7.01 -4.26 0.58
CA PRO A 120 -6.16 -4.91 -0.41
C PRO A 120 -5.05 -3.96 -0.86
N LEU A 121 -3.82 -4.44 -0.77
CA LEU A 121 -2.63 -3.84 -1.36
C LEU A 121 -2.37 -4.58 -2.66
N PHE A 122 -2.73 -3.97 -3.79
CA PHE A 122 -2.59 -4.58 -5.11
C PHE A 122 -1.14 -4.48 -5.62
N LEU A 123 -0.19 -5.09 -4.89
CA LEU A 123 1.19 -5.25 -5.32
C LEU A 123 1.27 -6.10 -6.59
N PRO A 124 2.32 -5.96 -7.43
CA PRO A 124 2.38 -6.67 -8.70
C PRO A 124 2.26 -8.19 -8.56
N SER A 125 2.79 -8.79 -7.50
CA SER A 125 2.62 -10.21 -7.14
C SER A 125 1.18 -10.61 -6.73
N SER A 126 0.40 -9.66 -6.23
CA SER A 126 -0.99 -9.81 -5.79
C SER A 126 -2.01 -9.44 -6.88
N LEU A 127 -1.55 -9.01 -8.06
CA LEU A 127 -2.43 -8.72 -9.19
C LEU A 127 -2.88 -10.00 -9.90
N PRO A 128 -4.05 -9.99 -10.56
CA PRO A 128 -4.46 -11.04 -11.46
C PRO A 128 -3.40 -11.30 -12.56
N PRO A 129 -3.11 -12.57 -12.92
CA PRO A 129 -2.09 -12.89 -13.92
C PRO A 129 -2.28 -12.18 -15.27
N CYS A 130 -3.53 -11.91 -15.66
CA CYS A 130 -3.85 -11.17 -16.88
C CYS A 130 -3.37 -9.71 -16.86
N ILE A 131 -3.23 -9.10 -15.69
CA ILE A 131 -2.70 -7.74 -15.51
C ILE A 131 -1.18 -7.82 -15.35
N CYS A 132 -0.63 -8.76 -14.57
CA CYS A 132 0.83 -8.95 -14.42
C CYS A 132 1.55 -9.23 -15.74
N ALA A 133 0.89 -9.94 -16.67
CA ALA A 133 1.46 -10.32 -17.95
C ALA A 133 1.57 -9.15 -18.95
N LEU A 134 1.05 -7.96 -18.63
CA LEU A 134 1.14 -6.80 -19.50
C LEU A 134 2.61 -6.38 -19.68
N PRO A 135 3.06 -6.07 -20.92
CA PRO A 135 4.45 -5.72 -21.20
C PRO A 135 4.96 -4.53 -20.37
N GLU A 136 4.06 -3.59 -20.10
CA GLU A 136 4.29 -2.36 -19.31
C GLU A 136 4.61 -2.65 -17.84
N LEU A 137 4.09 -3.76 -17.30
CA LEU A 137 4.26 -4.16 -15.90
C LEU A 137 5.39 -5.17 -15.70
N LYS A 138 5.93 -5.74 -16.79
CA LYS A 138 7.03 -6.72 -16.73
C LYS A 138 8.27 -6.18 -16.01
N GLY A 139 8.60 -4.91 -16.21
CA GLY A 139 9.70 -4.24 -15.51
C GLY A 139 9.45 -4.13 -14.01
N ILE A 140 8.23 -3.77 -13.60
CA ILE A 140 7.84 -3.66 -12.20
C ILE A 140 7.82 -5.03 -11.51
N CYS A 141 7.26 -6.05 -12.16
CA CYS A 141 7.20 -7.41 -11.61
C CYS A 141 8.61 -8.01 -11.46
N SER A 142 9.51 -7.75 -12.41
CA SER A 142 10.89 -8.22 -12.33
C SER A 142 11.64 -7.55 -11.17
N LEU A 143 11.42 -6.25 -10.98
CA LEU A 143 12.02 -5.50 -9.88
C LEU A 143 11.48 -5.96 -8.52
N GLU A 144 10.18 -6.22 -8.40
CA GLU A 144 9.59 -6.77 -7.17
C GLU A 144 10.25 -8.11 -6.79
N LEU A 145 10.43 -9.01 -7.77
CA LEU A 145 11.10 -10.29 -7.55
C LEU A 145 12.56 -10.14 -7.09
N GLN A 146 13.25 -9.07 -7.50
CA GLN A 146 14.62 -8.78 -7.07
C GLN A 146 14.69 -8.21 -5.64
N LEU A 147 13.61 -7.58 -5.17
CA LEU A 147 13.56 -6.90 -3.88
C LEU A 147 12.99 -7.78 -2.75
N HIS A 148 12.31 -8.86 -3.11
CA HIS A 148 11.69 -9.81 -2.19
C HIS A 148 12.67 -10.93 -1.80
#